data_AF-A0A916FZ92-F1
#
_entry.id   AF-A0A916FZ92-F1
#
_cell.length_a   1.000
_cell.length_b   1.000
_cell.length_c   1.000
_cell.angle_alpha   90.00
_cell.angle_beta   90.00
_cell.angle_gamma   90.00
#
_symmetry.space_group_name_H-M   'P 1'
#
loop_
_entity.id
_entity.type
_entity.pdbx_description
1 polymer ?
#
loop_
_entity_poly.entity_id
_entity_poly.type
_entity_poly.pdbx_seq_one_letter_code
_entity_poly.pdbx_strand_id
1 'polypeptide(L)'
;MFDDGVLLITGGTGSFGNAVLRRFLTTGVREIRIFSRDEKNQDDQRKAYADTKLKFHVGDVRDRDAARYARCVIERMRRAR
;
A
#
# COMPACT_ATOMS: atom_id res chain seq x y z
N MET A 1 8.22 -5.03 -16.22
CA MET A 1 7.71 -3.65 -16.04
C MET A 1 6.89 -3.63 -14.76
N PHE A 2 7.46 -3.32 -13.59
CA PHE A 2 6.82 -3.48 -12.25
C PHE A 2 6.18 -4.85 -11.91
N ASP A 3 6.34 -5.88 -12.76
CA ASP A 3 5.69 -7.20 -12.65
C ASP A 3 5.92 -7.96 -11.33
N ASP A 4 6.88 -7.52 -10.51
CA ASP A 4 7.16 -8.14 -9.21
C ASP A 4 7.40 -7.15 -8.07
N GLY A 5 6.97 -5.90 -8.26
CA GLY A 5 7.07 -4.87 -7.24
C GLY A 5 6.03 -5.05 -6.12
N VAL A 6 6.42 -4.73 -4.88
CA VAL A 6 5.49 -4.56 -3.75
C VAL A 6 5.28 -3.07 -3.52
N LEU A 7 4.08 -2.57 -3.82
CA LEU A 7 3.70 -1.16 -3.65
C LEU A 7 3.32 -0.87 -2.21
N LEU A 8 3.85 0.20 -1.63
CA LEU A 8 3.39 0.72 -0.34
C LEU A 8 2.75 2.09 -0.53
N ILE A 9 1.54 2.25 -0.01
CA ILE A 9 0.78 3.50 -0.03
C ILE A 9 0.52 3.90 1.42
N THR A 10 1.24 4.91 1.91
CA THR A 10 0.96 5.56 3.19
C THR A 10 -0.20 6.54 3.04
N GLY A 11 -1.13 6.56 3.99
CA GLY A 11 -2.35 7.38 3.88
C GLY A 11 -3.30 6.90 2.77
N GLY A 12 -3.26 5.60 2.44
CA GLY A 12 -4.01 5.00 1.33
C GLY A 12 -5.54 5.07 1.45
N THR A 13 -6.05 5.39 2.65
CA THR A 13 -7.48 5.59 2.92
C THR A 13 -8.01 6.94 2.43
N GLY A 14 -7.13 7.89 2.08
CA GLY A 14 -7.52 9.19 1.52
C GLY A 14 -7.96 9.10 0.05
N SER A 15 -8.62 10.14 -0.45
CA SER A 15 -9.09 10.25 -1.84
C SER A 15 -7.99 10.04 -2.88
N PHE A 16 -6.80 10.58 -2.64
CA PHE A 16 -5.62 10.38 -3.49
C PHE A 16 -5.14 8.92 -3.47
N GLY A 17 -5.01 8.32 -2.29
CA GLY A 17 -4.58 6.93 -2.14
C GLY A 17 -5.52 5.95 -2.85
N ASN A 18 -6.83 6.22 -2.80
CA ASN A 18 -7.85 5.43 -3.47
C ASN A 18 -7.76 5.54 -5.01
N ALA A 19 -7.47 6.72 -5.55
CA ALA A 19 -7.27 6.90 -6.99
C ALA A 19 -6.01 6.18 -7.49
N VAL A 20 -4.92 6.28 -6.73
CA VAL A 20 -3.66 5.58 -6.99
C VAL A 20 -3.88 4.06 -6.93
N LEU A 21 -4.57 3.56 -5.90
CA LEU A 21 -4.89 2.14 -5.75
C LEU A 21 -5.62 1.58 -6.98
N ARG A 22 -6.66 2.28 -7.46
CA ARG A 22 -7.40 1.87 -8.68
C ARG A 22 -6.51 1.77 -9.92
N ARG A 23 -5.54 2.67 -10.06
CA ARG A 23 -4.57 2.63 -11.17
C ARG A 23 -3.65 1.42 -11.04
N PHE A 24 -3.20 1.10 -9.83
CA PHE A 24 -2.26 0.02 -9.58
C PHE A 24 -2.90 -1.38 -9.53
N LEU A 25 -4.19 -1.48 -9.21
CA LEU A 25 -4.95 -2.74 -9.28
C LEU A 25 -5.02 -3.30 -10.70
N THR A 26 -5.04 -2.43 -11.71
CA THR A 26 -5.07 -2.81 -13.13
C THR A 26 -3.69 -3.08 -13.72
N THR A 27 -2.62 -2.90 -12.94
CA THR A 27 -1.24 -3.21 -13.37
C THR A 27 -0.77 -4.54 -12.80
N GLY A 28 0.32 -5.08 -13.36
CA GLY A 28 0.96 -6.33 -12.93
C GLY A 28 1.66 -6.27 -11.57
N VAL A 29 1.23 -5.41 -10.65
CA VAL A 29 1.82 -5.32 -9.31
C VAL A 29 1.48 -6.59 -8.53
N ARG A 30 2.50 -7.20 -7.91
CA ARG A 30 2.36 -8.44 -7.13
C ARG A 30 1.57 -8.21 -5.84
N GLU A 31 1.87 -7.13 -5.13
CA GLU A 31 1.25 -6.83 -3.83
C GLU A 31 1.16 -5.32 -3.60
N ILE A 32 0.04 -4.87 -3.02
CA ILE A 32 -0.16 -3.47 -2.64
C ILE A 32 -0.47 -3.41 -1.14
N ARG A 33 0.39 -2.72 -0.39
CA ARG A 33 0.31 -2.49 1.04
C ARG A 33 -0.27 -1.11 1.30
N ILE A 34 -1.42 -1.05 1.96
CA ILE A 34 -2.04 0.18 2.44
C ILE A 34 -1.61 0.36 3.90
N PHE A 35 -0.98 1.49 4.19
CA PHE A 35 -0.58 1.86 5.55
C PHE A 35 -1.40 3.08 6.00
N SER A 36 -2.18 2.91 7.08
CA SER A 36 -2.99 4.00 7.65
C SER A 36 -3.25 3.76 9.13
N ARG A 37 -3.68 4.79 9.85
CA ARG A 37 -4.05 4.70 11.27
C ARG A 37 -5.51 4.28 11.47
N ASP A 38 -6.36 4.61 10.50
CA ASP A 38 -7.79 4.34 10.58
C ASP A 38 -8.12 2.93 10.11
N GLU A 39 -8.42 2.04 11.06
CA GLU A 39 -8.84 0.67 10.78
C GLU A 39 -10.19 0.62 10.07
N LYS A 40 -11.13 1.48 10.45
CA LYS A 40 -12.48 1.53 9.86
C LYS A 40 -12.43 1.76 8.35
N ASN A 41 -11.67 2.77 7.93
CA ASN A 41 -11.53 3.10 6.51
C ASN A 41 -10.80 1.99 5.73
N GLN A 42 -9.89 1.25 6.38
CA GLN A 42 -9.24 0.09 5.76
C GLN A 42 -10.21 -1.07 5.57
N ASP A 43 -11.08 -1.34 6.54
CA ASP A 43 -12.10 -2.39 6.41
C ASP A 43 -13.11 -2.08 5.30
N ASP A 44 -13.53 -0.80 5.18
CA ASP A 44 -14.38 -0.34 4.08
C ASP A 44 -13.69 -0.54 2.71
N GLN A 45 -12.40 -0.18 2.59
CA GLN A 45 -11.63 -0.44 1.37
C GLN A 45 -11.47 -1.94 1.09
N ARG A 46 -11.24 -2.75 2.12
CA ARG A 46 -11.09 -4.20 1.98
C ARG A 46 -12.36 -4.83 1.42
N LYS A 47 -13.52 -4.43 1.92
CA LYS A 47 -14.83 -4.87 1.41
C LYS A 47 -15.12 -4.35 0.01
N ALA A 48 -14.76 -3.10 -0.28
CA ALA A 48 -15.02 -2.48 -1.57
C ALA A 48 -14.21 -3.10 -2.72
N TYR A 49 -12.94 -3.44 -2.49
CA TYR A 49 -12.07 -3.98 -3.54
C TYR A 49 -11.98 -5.51 -3.53
N ALA A 50 -12.12 -6.17 -2.37
CA ALA A 50 -12.09 -7.62 -2.22
C ALA A 50 -10.94 -8.34 -2.96
N ASP A 51 -9.80 -7.67 -3.14
CA ASP A 51 -8.67 -8.17 -3.92
C ASP A 51 -7.58 -8.77 -3.00
N THR A 52 -7.09 -9.96 -3.36
CA THR A 52 -6.06 -10.68 -2.60
C THR A 52 -4.70 -9.99 -2.62
N LYS A 53 -4.45 -9.11 -3.61
CA LYS A 53 -3.24 -8.29 -3.73
C LYS A 53 -3.16 -7.21 -2.64
N LEU A 54 -4.28 -6.84 -2.03
CA LEU A 54 -4.35 -5.78 -1.02
C LEU A 54 -3.99 -6.30 0.36
N LYS A 55 -2.95 -5.73 0.96
CA LYS A 55 -2.55 -5.96 2.35
C LYS A 55 -2.71 -4.67 3.13
N PHE A 56 -3.40 -4.74 4.26
CA PHE A 56 -3.68 -3.58 5.10
C PHE A 56 -2.81 -3.65 6.35
N HIS A 57 -2.12 -2.56 6.64
CA HIS A 57 -1.24 -2.42 7.80
C HIS A 57 -1.66 -1.19 8.59
N VAL A 58 -1.86 -1.38 9.89
CA VAL A 58 -2.22 -0.31 10.81
C VAL A 58 -0.95 0.29 11.40
N GLY A 59 -0.82 1.61 11.32
CA GLY A 59 0.26 2.32 12.02
C GLY A 59 0.37 3.79 11.62
N ASP A 60 1.19 4.53 12.37
CA ASP A 60 1.43 5.95 12.18
C ASP A 60 2.77 6.18 11.47
N VAL A 61 2.79 6.97 10.39
CA VAL A 61 4.02 7.35 9.68
C VAL A 61 4.98 8.18 10.54
N ARG A 62 4.48 8.76 11.65
CA ARG A 62 5.27 9.50 12.65
C ARG A 62 6.11 8.57 13.52
N ASP A 63 5.76 7.29 13.59
CA ASP A 63 6.58 6.31 14.26
C ASP A 63 7.81 5.99 13.40
N ARG A 64 9.00 6.08 14.00
CA ARG A 64 10.27 5.85 13.29
C ARG A 64 10.34 4.42 12.75
N ASP A 65 9.69 3.47 13.42
CA ASP A 65 9.65 2.08 12.97
C ASP A 65 8.74 1.88 11.76
N ALA A 66 7.61 2.60 11.71
CA ALA A 66 6.75 2.63 10.53
C ALA A 66 7.45 3.28 9.32
N ALA A 67 8.19 4.36 9.53
CA ALA A 67 8.99 5.00 8.48
C ALA A 67 10.12 4.08 7.97
N ARG A 68 10.70 3.25 8.86
CA ARG A 68 11.70 2.23 8.50
C ARG A 68 11.09 1.11 7.66
N TYR A 69 9.89 0.64 8.05
CA TYR A 69 9.11 -0.31 7.27
C TYR A 69 8.83 0.23 5.86
N ALA A 70 8.44 1.50 5.77
CA ALA A 70 8.16 2.16 4.50
C ALA A 70 9.40 2.29 3.60
N ARG A 71 10.53 2.69 4.18
CA ARG A 71 11.80 2.83 3.46
C ARG A 71 12.31 1.50 2.91
N CYS A 72 12.18 0.41 3.67
CA CYS A 72 12.57 -0.93 3.24
C CYS A 72 11.79 -1.40 2.00
N VAL A 73 10.50 -1.06 1.91
CA VAL A 73 9.66 -1.42 0.75
C VAL A 73 10.07 -0.63 -0.50
N ILE A 74 10.36 0.67 -0.37
CA ILE A 74 10.81 1.52 -1.50
C ILE A 74 12.21 1.11 -1.98
N GLU A 75 13.13 0.81 -1.06
CA GLU A 75 14.48 0.31 -1.37
C GLU A 75 14.43 -1.03 -2.14
N ARG A 76 13.51 -1.94 -1.77
CA ARG A 76 13.29 -3.19 -2.50
C ARG A 76 12.81 -2.96 -3.93
N MET A 77 11.99 -1.94 -4.18
CA MET A 77 11.62 -1.57 -5.55
C MET A 77 12.81 -1.09 -6.39
N ARG A 78 13.75 -0.34 -5.79
CA ARG A 78 14.93 0.17 -6.50
C ARG A 78 15.94 -0.92 -6.85
N ARG A 79 16.04 -1.97 -6.04
CA ARG A 79 16.97 -3.10 -6.24
C ARG A 79 16.48 -4.18 -7.19
N ALA A 80 15.20 -4.19 -7.58
CA ALA A 80 14.64 -5.17 -8.51
C ALA A 80 14.78 -4.75 -10.00
N ARG A 81 15.89 -4.08 -10.35
CA ARG A 81 16.28 -3.85 -11.76
C ARG A 81 17.15 -4.99 -12.27
#